data_AF-A0A822FHZ6-F1
#
_entry.id   AF-A0A822FHZ6-F1
#
_cell.length_a   1.000
_cell.length_b   1.000
_cell.length_c   1.000
_cell.angle_alpha   90.00
_cell.angle_beta   90.00
_cell.angle_gamma   90.00
#
_symmetry.space_group_name_H-M   'P 1'
#
loop_
_entity.id
_entity.type
_entity.pdbx_description
1 polymer ?
#
loop_
_entity_poly.entity_id
_entity_poly.type
_entity_poly.pdbx_seq_one_letter_code
_entity_poly.pdbx_strand_id
1 'polypeptide(L)'
;MGTNDDTMVTNNQSSEQSVNDISNEDTLMVTQHRWKLLDCLDWNKEIPKVAALARIKRDIFNLLKDPPPGIFIAPEPDDITK
;
A
#
# COMPACT_ATOMS: atom_id res chain seq x y z
N MET A 1 48.30 -4.75 -52.68
CA MET A 1 47.96 -6.09 -52.19
C MET A 1 48.06 -6.04 -50.67
N GLY A 2 46.96 -6.32 -49.94
CA GLY A 2 46.96 -6.46 -48.48
C GLY A 2 46.52 -5.23 -47.68
N THR A 3 45.67 -5.44 -46.68
CA THR A 3 44.76 -4.54 -45.95
C THR A 3 45.04 -4.49 -44.43
N ASN A 4 44.21 -3.69 -43.73
CA ASN A 4 43.82 -3.71 -42.28
C ASN A 4 44.50 -2.65 -41.40
N ASP A 5 43.77 -1.62 -40.92
CA ASP A 5 42.90 -1.52 -39.70
C ASP A 5 43.77 -1.11 -38.47
N ASP A 6 43.43 -0.23 -37.51
CA ASP A 6 42.13 0.23 -37.00
C ASP A 6 42.31 1.39 -35.95
N THR A 7 41.29 2.27 -35.84
CA THR A 7 40.76 3.00 -34.63
C THR A 7 41.63 3.92 -33.72
N MET A 8 41.17 4.98 -33.01
CA MET A 8 39.87 5.61 -32.67
C MET A 8 40.07 7.14 -32.37
N VAL A 9 39.22 7.95 -32.99
CA VAL A 9 38.51 9.20 -32.59
C VAL A 9 38.96 10.04 -31.38
N THR A 10 39.17 11.33 -31.66
CA THR A 10 39.53 12.46 -30.78
C THR A 10 38.36 13.10 -30.01
N ASN A 11 38.67 13.52 -28.78
CA ASN A 11 37.99 14.48 -27.89
C ASN A 11 37.43 15.73 -28.58
N ASN A 12 36.34 16.29 -28.04
CA ASN A 12 36.22 17.73 -27.79
C ASN A 12 35.12 18.05 -26.76
N GLN A 13 35.51 18.81 -25.73
CA GLN A 13 34.64 19.47 -24.75
C GLN A 13 33.84 20.62 -25.40
N SER A 14 32.58 20.76 -25.02
CA SER A 14 31.88 22.05 -24.94
C SER A 14 30.97 22.06 -23.72
N SER A 15 31.10 23.13 -22.94
CA SER A 15 30.42 23.39 -21.69
C SER A 15 28.92 23.61 -21.86
N GLU A 16 28.09 22.94 -21.05
CA GLU A 16 26.71 23.35 -20.82
C GLU A 16 26.47 23.49 -19.32
N GLN A 17 25.99 24.67 -18.96
CA GLN A 17 25.70 25.15 -17.61
C GLN A 17 24.49 24.38 -17.04
N SER A 18 24.60 23.90 -15.80
CA SER A 18 23.51 23.24 -15.09
C SER A 18 22.42 24.25 -14.70
N VAL A 19 21.29 24.21 -15.42
CA VAL A 19 20.04 24.82 -14.97
C VAL A 19 19.37 23.82 -14.02
N ASN A 20 19.19 24.23 -12.76
CA ASN A 20 18.39 23.51 -11.79
C ASN A 20 16.91 23.59 -12.21
N ASP A 21 16.36 22.51 -12.78
CA ASP A 21 14.91 22.34 -12.84
C ASP A 21 14.49 21.24 -11.88
N ILE A 22 13.82 21.70 -10.83
CA ILE A 22 13.21 20.91 -9.77
C ILE A 22 12.19 19.98 -10.44
N SER A 23 12.45 18.68 -10.34
CA SER A 23 11.55 17.61 -10.76
C SER A 23 10.19 17.79 -10.07
N ASN A 24 9.18 18.16 -10.85
CA ASN A 24 7.77 18.00 -10.48
C ASN A 24 7.42 16.50 -10.51
N GLU A 25 7.87 15.77 -9.50
CA GLU A 25 7.16 14.57 -9.05
C GLU A 25 6.25 14.99 -7.90
N ASP A 26 5.05 15.47 -8.23
CA ASP A 26 3.88 15.30 -7.37
C ASP A 26 3.47 13.80 -7.39
N THR A 27 4.41 12.93 -7.04
CA THR A 27 4.12 11.60 -6.55
C THR A 27 3.51 11.84 -5.18
N LEU A 28 2.17 11.87 -5.12
CA LEU A 28 1.41 11.84 -3.88
C LEU A 28 1.94 10.67 -3.06
N MET A 29 2.81 10.97 -2.11
CA MET A 29 3.27 10.06 -1.09
C MET A 29 2.01 9.71 -0.29
N VAL A 30 1.25 8.72 -0.74
CA VAL A 30 0.26 8.05 0.11
C VAL A 30 1.11 7.41 1.18
N THR A 31 1.39 8.17 2.24
CA THR A 31 1.83 7.61 3.50
C THR A 31 0.70 6.66 3.86
N GLN A 32 0.89 5.38 3.54
CA GLN A 32 0.05 4.32 4.06
C GLN A 32 0.20 4.40 5.57
N HIS A 33 -0.63 5.22 6.21
CA HIS A 33 -1.06 4.98 7.57
C HIS A 33 -1.86 3.68 7.50
N ARG A 34 -1.13 2.57 7.37
CA ARG A 34 -1.67 1.22 7.47
C ARG A 34 -2.08 1.11 8.93
N TRP A 35 -3.33 1.49 9.21
CA TRP A 35 -3.99 1.17 10.46
C TRP A 35 -3.83 -0.33 10.67
N LYS A 36 -2.94 -0.72 11.57
CA LYS A 36 -2.72 -2.12 11.94
C LYS A 36 -3.64 -2.40 13.11
N LEU A 37 -4.77 -3.07 12.84
CA LEU A 37 -5.75 -3.45 13.87
C LEU A 37 -5.09 -4.19 15.04
N LEU A 38 -4.04 -4.97 14.76
CA LEU A 38 -3.28 -5.73 15.74
C LEU A 38 -2.31 -4.90 16.60
N ASP A 39 -1.95 -3.68 16.20
CA ASP A 39 -1.03 -2.80 16.94
C ASP A 39 -1.78 -1.86 17.91
N CYS A 40 -3.10 -2.05 18.05
CA CYS A 40 -3.97 -1.28 18.93
C CYS A 40 -3.67 -1.59 20.40
N LEU A 41 -2.84 -0.75 21.05
CA LEU A 41 -2.39 -0.94 22.44
C LEU A 41 -3.52 -0.92 23.47
N ASP A 42 -4.68 -0.39 23.12
CA ASP A 42 -5.86 -0.27 23.96
C ASP A 42 -6.99 -1.24 23.64
N TRP A 43 -6.77 -2.21 22.74
CA TRP A 43 -7.77 -3.21 22.34
C TRP A 43 -8.49 -3.89 23.51
N ASN A 44 -7.76 -4.14 24.60
CA ASN A 44 -8.25 -4.84 25.80
C ASN A 44 -8.58 -3.94 27.00
N LYS A 45 -8.54 -2.62 26.85
CA LYS A 45 -8.76 -1.71 27.99
C LYS A 45 -10.21 -1.65 28.44
N GLU A 46 -11.16 -1.87 27.53
CA GLU A 46 -12.59 -1.81 27.83
C GLU A 46 -13.28 -3.11 27.42
N ILE A 47 -14.10 -3.64 28.32
CA ILE A 47 -14.96 -4.79 28.01
C ILE A 47 -16.20 -4.25 27.30
N PRO A 48 -16.47 -4.64 26.04
CA PRO A 48 -17.66 -4.20 25.34
C PRO A 48 -18.93 -4.69 26.04
N LYS A 49 -19.96 -3.84 26.05
CA LYS A 49 -21.25 -4.17 26.66
C LYS A 49 -21.84 -5.41 25.98
N VAL A 50 -22.43 -6.31 26.76
CA VAL A 50 -23.06 -7.56 26.27
C VAL A 50 -24.08 -7.29 25.15
N ALA A 51 -24.88 -6.23 25.28
CA ALA A 51 -25.85 -5.83 24.26
C ALA A 51 -25.19 -5.43 22.93
N ALA A 52 -24.03 -4.77 22.98
CA ALA A 52 -23.27 -4.40 21.79
C ALA A 52 -22.70 -5.65 21.10
N LEU A 53 -22.13 -6.58 21.89
CA LEU A 53 -21.64 -7.86 21.38
C LEU A 53 -22.75 -8.68 20.70
N ALA A 54 -23.93 -8.76 21.32
CA ALA A 54 -25.07 -9.47 20.75
C ALA A 54 -25.53 -8.85 19.43
N ARG A 55 -25.51 -7.51 19.34
CA ARG A 55 -25.84 -6.79 18.10
C ARG A 55 -24.82 -7.06 17.01
N ILE A 56 -23.53 -6.96 17.31
CA ILE A 56 -22.44 -7.25 16.36
C ILE A 56 -22.56 -8.69 15.84
N LYS A 57 -22.74 -9.67 16.74
CA LYS A 57 -22.91 -11.09 16.35
C LYS A 57 -24.10 -11.31 15.41
N ARG A 58 -25.26 -10.73 15.73
CA ARG A 58 -26.46 -10.80 14.89
C ARG A 58 -26.22 -10.17 13.52
N ASP A 59 -25.61 -9.00 13.51
CA ASP A 59 -25.39 -8.24 12.28
C ASP A 59 -24.38 -8.95 11.37
N ILE A 60 -23.30 -9.53 11.93
CA ILE A 60 -22.36 -10.40 11.20
C ILE A 60 -23.08 -11.62 10.63
N PHE A 61 -23.91 -12.30 11.43
CA PHE A 61 -24.66 -13.47 10.96
C PHE A 61 -25.59 -13.12 9.78
N ASN A 62 -26.31 -12.00 9.87
CA ASN A 62 -27.19 -11.56 8.79
C ASN A 62 -26.39 -11.18 7.54
N LEU A 63 -25.26 -10.50 7.70
CA LEU A 63 -24.38 -10.11 6.61
C LEU A 63 -23.82 -11.35 5.88
N LEU A 64 -23.43 -12.40 6.63
CA LEU A 64 -22.97 -13.67 6.06
C LEU A 64 -24.08 -14.46 5.36
N LYS A 65 -25.31 -14.38 5.89
CA LYS A 65 -26.46 -15.11 5.35
C LYS A 65 -27.02 -14.46 4.07
N ASP A 66 -27.07 -13.14 4.03
CA ASP A 66 -27.67 -12.35 2.96
C ASP A 66 -26.79 -11.11 2.68
N PRO A 67 -25.65 -11.30 1.99
CA PRO A 67 -24.76 -10.20 1.67
C PRO A 67 -25.43 -9.24 0.68
N PRO A 68 -25.23 -7.92 0.81
CA PRO A 68 -25.75 -6.97 -0.15
C PRO A 68 -25.26 -7.25 -1.59
N PRO A 69 -26.02 -6.85 -2.62
CA PRO A 69 -25.62 -7.06 -4.00
C PRO A 69 -24.25 -6.46 -4.30
N GLY A 70 -23.37 -7.25 -4.93
CA GLY A 70 -22.00 -6.84 -5.23
C GLY A 70 -21.02 -6.97 -4.05
N ILE A 71 -21.45 -7.50 -2.91
CA ILE A 71 -20.59 -7.81 -1.77
C ILE A 71 -20.31 -9.31 -1.71
N PHE A 72 -19.05 -9.66 -1.48
CA PHE A 72 -18.59 -11.01 -1.19
C PHE A 72 -17.86 -11.00 0.15
N ILE A 73 -18.17 -11.98 1.00
CA ILE A 73 -17.56 -12.12 2.32
C ILE A 73 -16.80 -13.43 2.33
N ALA A 74 -15.50 -13.35 2.56
CA ALA A 74 -14.62 -14.49 2.71
C ALA A 74 -14.17 -14.58 4.18
N PRO A 75 -13.99 -15.79 4.72
CA PRO A 75 -13.28 -15.94 5.98
C PRO A 75 -11.82 -15.48 5.80
N GLU A 76 -11.35 -14.62 6.70
CA GLU A 76 -9.93 -14.30 6.82
C GLU A 76 -9.18 -15.53 7.39
N PRO A 77 -7.93 -15.81 6.94
CA PRO A 77 -7.14 -16.92 7.44
C PRO A 77 -6.68 -16.70 8.89
N ASP A 78 -6.48 -15.46 9.29
CA ASP A 78 -6.07 -15.09 10.65
C ASP A 78 -7.26 -14.55 11.44
N ASP A 79 -7.53 -15.14 12.60
CA ASP A 79 -8.50 -14.59 13.55
C ASP A 79 -7.91 -13.37 14.25
N ILE A 80 -8.32 -12.18 13.79
CA ILE A 80 -7.95 -10.89 14.36
C ILE A 80 -8.78 -10.51 15.59
N THR A 81 -9.78 -11.31 15.98
CA THR A 81 -10.73 -11.02 17.07
C THR A 81 -10.33 -11.58 18.44
N LYS A 82 -9.03 -11.91 18.61
CA LYS A 82 -8.46 -12.42 19.86
C LYS A 82 -8.81 -11.58 21.08
#